data_AF-A0A0N4T3U8-F1
#
_entry.id   AF-A0A0N4T3U8-F1
#
_cell.length_a   1.000
_cell.length_b   1.000
_cell.length_c   1.000
_cell.angle_alpha   90.00
_cell.angle_beta   90.00
_cell.angle_gamma   90.00
#
_symmetry.space_group_name_H-M   'P 1'
#
loop_
_entity.id
_entity.type
_entity.pdbx_description
1 polymer ?
#
loop_
_entity_poly.entity_id
_entity_poly.type
_entity_poly.pdbx_seq_one_letter_code
_entity_poly.pdbx_strand_id
1 'polypeptide(L)' 'MPCGSTVGPILSTRLAIQTVDVGCPQLAMHSIRELTSTSSIHQATMLYSAFYQQIPHVLASIS' A
#
# COMPACT_ATOMS: atom_id res chain seq x y z
N MET A 1 2.19 6.31 -20.56
CA MET A 1 3.33 5.48 -20.12
C MET A 1 2.78 4.24 -19.45
N PRO A 2 3.19 3.02 -19.85
CA PRO A 2 2.83 1.80 -19.13
C PRO A 2 3.58 1.74 -17.79
N CYS A 3 2.97 1.11 -16.79
CA CYS A 3 3.57 0.82 -15.48
C CYS A 3 3.42 -0.67 -15.16
N GLY A 4 4.21 -1.16 -14.19
CA GLY A 4 4.10 -2.54 -13.71
C GLY A 4 2.73 -2.82 -13.08
N SER A 5 2.27 -4.06 -13.19
CA SER A 5 1.05 -4.52 -12.51
C SER A 5 1.35 -5.04 -11.11
N THR A 6 0.32 -5.05 -10.27
CA THR A 6 0.32 -5.54 -8.88
C THR A 6 -0.78 -6.59 -8.69
N VAL A 7 -0.87 -7.17 -7.50
CA VAL A 7 -1.91 -8.16 -7.17
C VAL A 7 -3.27 -7.52 -6.83
N GLY A 8 -3.31 -6.23 -6.48
CA GLY A 8 -4.53 -5.53 -6.06
C GLY A 8 -5.71 -5.69 -7.03
N PRO A 9 -5.54 -5.43 -8.34
CA PRO A 9 -6.63 -5.63 -9.31
C PRO A 9 -7.15 -7.08 -9.36
N ILE A 10 -6.27 -8.07 -9.20
CA ILE A 10 -6.65 -9.49 -9.17
C ILE A 10 -7.44 -9.80 -7.90
N LEU A 11 -6.98 -9.30 -6.75
CA LEU A 11 -7.66 -9.49 -5.46
C LEU A 11 -9.03 -8.82 -5.44
N SER A 12 -9.15 -7.57 -5.90
CA SER A 12 -10.43 -6.86 -5.94
C SER A 12 -11.45 -7.60 -6.79
N THR A 13 -11.04 -8.05 -7.98
CA THR A 13 -11.93 -8.76 -8.91
C THR A 13 -12.40 -10.10 -8.33
N ARG A 14 -11.51 -10.86 -7.68
CA ARG A 14 -11.83 -12.21 -7.20
C ARG A 14 -12.56 -12.23 -5.86
N LEU A 15 -12.33 -11.24 -5.00
CA LEU A 15 -12.94 -11.18 -3.68
C LEU A 15 -14.16 -10.26 -3.63
N ALA A 16 -14.38 -9.44 -4.67
CA ALA A 16 -15.38 -8.37 -4.66
C ALA A 16 -15.22 -7.40 -3.48
N ILE A 17 -13.98 -7.18 -3.03
CA ILE A 17 -13.61 -6.26 -1.96
C ILE A 17 -12.88 -5.06 -2.58
N GLN A 18 -13.17 -3.86 -2.09
CA GLN A 18 -12.43 -2.66 -2.46
C GLN A 18 -10.99 -2.78 -1.98
N THR A 19 -10.02 -2.67 -2.89
CA THR A 19 -8.60 -2.80 -2.59
C THR A 19 -7.84 -1.54 -2.97
N VAL A 20 -6.84 -1.20 -2.18
CA VAL A 20 -5.84 -0.18 -2.52
C VAL A 20 -4.45 -0.80 -2.41
N ASP A 21 -3.63 -0.64 -3.44
CA ASP A 21 -2.21 -1.01 -3.39
C ASP A 21 -1.41 0.15 -2.81
N VAL A 22 -0.64 -0.13 -1.76
CA VAL A 22 0.22 0.86 -1.10
C VAL A 22 1.60 0.25 -0.80
N GLY A 23 2.64 1.08 -0.85
CA GLY A 23 4.00 0.67 -0.55
C GLY A 23 4.91 1.86 -0.30
N CYS A 24 6.13 1.59 0.15
CA CYS A 24 7.14 2.62 0.33
C CYS A 24 7.76 3.03 -1.01
N PRO A 25 8.02 4.32 -1.24
CA PRO A 25 8.75 4.76 -2.41
C PRO A 25 10.19 4.23 -2.38
N GLN A 26 10.67 3.80 -3.55
CA GLN A 26 12.04 3.34 -3.73
C GLN A 26 12.55 3.72 -5.14
N LEU A 27 13.87 3.72 -5.29
CA LEU A 27 14.56 3.97 -6.54
C LEU A 27 15.28 2.71 -7.02
N ALA A 28 15.44 2.61 -8.34
CA ALA A 28 16.10 1.50 -9.03
C ALA A 28 15.46 0.12 -8.76
N MET A 29 14.12 0.06 -8.68
CA MET A 29 13.38 -1.21 -8.53
C MET A 29 13.82 -2.22 -9.60
N HIS A 30 14.11 -3.46 -9.18
CA HIS A 30 14.73 -4.55 -9.97
C HIS A 30 16.23 -4.43 -10.26
N SER A 31 16.94 -3.46 -9.70
CA SER A 31 18.41 -3.41 -9.72
C SER A 31 19.02 -4.44 -8.77
N ILE A 32 20.29 -4.82 -8.99
CA ILE A 32 21.09 -5.57 -8.01
C ILE A 32 21.25 -4.81 -6.67
N ARG A 33 21.08 -3.48 -6.71
CA ARG A 33 21.05 -2.60 -5.53
C ARG A 33 19.94 -1.57 -5.67
N GLU A 34 18.97 -1.65 -4.77
CA GLU A 34 17.84 -0.72 -4.65
C GLU A 34 18.12 0.33 -3.55
N LEU A 35 17.43 1.47 -3.60
CA LEU A 35 17.59 2.57 -2.65
C LEU A 35 16.22 3.03 -2.13
N THR A 36 16.10 3.22 -0.82
CA THR A 36 14.88 3.73 -0.18
C THR A 36 15.22 4.63 1.01
N SER A 37 14.23 5.38 1.49
CA SER A 37 14.38 6.21 2.70
C SER A 37 14.27 5.36 3.95
N THR A 38 15.15 5.55 4.93
CA THR A 38 15.06 4.84 6.22
C THR A 38 13.77 5.19 6.98
N SER A 39 13.25 6.42 6.81
CA SER A 39 12.00 6.86 7.45
C SER A 39 10.77 6.15 6.90
N SER A 40 10.81 5.58 5.68
CA SER A 40 9.65 4.96 5.07
C SER A 40 9.21 3.70 5.83
N ILE A 41 10.15 3.01 6.49
CA ILE A 41 9.86 1.83 7.31
C ILE A 41 9.00 2.19 8.51
N HIS A 42 9.35 3.29 9.20
CA HIS A 42 8.55 3.79 10.33
C HIS A 42 7.16 4.23 9.85
N GLN A 43 7.09 4.98 8.75
CA GLN A 43 5.83 5.44 8.18
C GLN A 43 4.92 4.28 7.74
N ALA A 44 5.48 3.25 7.11
CA ALA A 44 4.72 2.06 6.72
C ALA A 44 4.20 1.30 7.94
N THR A 45 5.03 1.12 8.97
CA THR A 45 4.61 0.47 10.22
C THR A 45 3.45 1.22 10.88
N MET A 46 3.55 2.56 10.94
CA MET A 46 2.50 3.42 11.48
C MET A 46 1.21 3.35 10.64
N LEU A 47 1.32 3.44 9.31
CA LEU A 47 0.18 3.38 8.40
C LEU A 47 -0.58 2.05 8.54
N TYR A 48 0.13 0.92 8.48
CA TYR A 48 -0.50 -0.40 8.56
C TYR A 48 -1.10 -0.66 9.94
N SER A 49 -0.44 -0.23 11.01
CA SER A 49 -0.99 -0.33 12.38
C SER A 49 -2.24 0.51 12.54
N ALA A 50 -2.20 1.77 12.10
CA ALA A 50 -3.33 2.69 12.16
C ALA A 50 -4.50 2.20 11.29
N PHE A 51 -4.23 1.62 10.12
CA PHE A 51 -5.27 1.04 9.26
C PHE A 51 -6.10 0.01 10.03
N TYR A 52 -5.47 -1.01 10.63
CA TYR A 52 -6.23 -2.03 11.37
C TYR A 52 -6.93 -1.48 12.62
N GLN A 53 -6.39 -0.43 13.25
CA GLN A 53 -6.97 0.15 14.46
C GLN A 53 -8.12 1.14 14.17
N GLN A 54 -8.03 1.91 13.08
CA GLN A 54 -8.87 3.08 12.85
C GLN A 54 -9.81 2.94 11.64
N ILE A 55 -9.61 1.95 10.76
CA ILE A 55 -10.42 1.84 9.54
C ILE A 55 -11.94 1.83 9.79
N PRO A 56 -12.51 1.21 10.85
CA PRO A 56 -13.96 1.25 11.07
C PRO A 56 -14.46 2.68 11.34
N HIS A 57 -13.70 3.47 12.10
CA HIS A 57 -14.04 4.87 12.39
C HIS A 57 -13.92 5.75 11.13
N VAL A 58 -12.87 5.55 10.33
CA VAL A 58 -12.69 6.28 9.08
C VAL A 58 -13.83 5.97 8.11
N LEU A 59 -14.20 4.70 7.94
CA LEU A 59 -15.31 4.32 7.07
C LEU A 59 -16.66 4.89 7.53
N ALA A 60 -16.90 4.96 8.84
CA ALA A 60 -18.10 5.59 9.39
C ALA A 60 -18.14 7.12 9.20
N SER A 61 -16.98 7.78 9.03
CA SER A 61 -16.91 9.23 8.84
C SER A 61 -17.19 9.68 7.40
N ILE A 62 -17.15 8.75 6.44
CA ILE A 62 -17.36 9.00 5.01
C ILE A 62 -18.69 8.43 4.48
N SER A 63 -19.45 7.77 5.35
CA SER A 63 -20.82 7.28 5.10
C SER A 63 -21.85 8.30 5.56
#